data_AF-A0AAD7MUR8-F1
#
_entry.id   AF-A0AAD7MUR8-F1
#
_cell.length_a   1.000
_cell.length_b   1.000
_cell.length_c   1.000
_cell.angle_alpha   90.00
_cell.angle_beta   90.00
_cell.angle_gamma   90.00
#
_symmetry.space_group_name_H-M   'P 1'
#
loop_
_entity.id
_entity.type
_entity.pdbx_description
1 polymer ?
#
loop_
_entity_poly.entity_id
_entity_poly.type
_entity_poly.pdbx_seq_one_letter_code
_entity_poly.pdbx_strand_id
1 'polypeptide(L)'
;MKFAVWPTMKWGLILGCNLVKFKSTKGLLVREQGRLFAILVSIAWRLIWNLRVARVIRNPDMPLNEDAIHNQWLKMVNAALQRDRILTNKARFGTLALNKQTVLNTWSGLLMDEDSLPDDWIFTKGVLVGIRPKDATANGIG
;
A
#
# COMPACT_ATOMS: atom_id res chain seq x y z
N MET A 1 -14.33 13.53 -1.82
CA MET A 1 -13.20 12.65 -2.19
C MET A 1 -12.15 12.70 -1.10
N LYS A 2 -11.82 11.56 -0.48
CA LYS A 2 -10.84 11.50 0.63
C LYS A 2 -9.41 11.77 0.17
N PHE A 3 -9.09 11.52 -1.10
CA PHE A 3 -7.74 11.67 -1.65
C PHE A 3 -7.64 12.95 -2.49
N ALA A 4 -6.61 13.74 -2.22
CA ALA A 4 -6.26 14.90 -3.04
C ALA A 4 -5.78 14.46 -4.44
N VAL A 5 -5.78 15.38 -5.40
CA VAL A 5 -5.24 15.14 -6.74
C VAL A 5 -3.77 14.74 -6.61
N TRP A 6 -3.43 13.56 -7.12
CA TRP A 6 -2.07 13.04 -7.10
C TRP A 6 -1.17 13.89 -8.00
N PRO A 7 0.05 14.26 -7.55
CA PRO A 7 1.01 14.98 -8.39
C PRO A 7 1.45 14.12 -9.58
N THR A 8 1.75 14.79 -10.70
CA THR A 8 2.35 14.12 -11.87
C THR A 8 3.67 13.46 -11.49
N MET A 9 3.81 12.18 -11.81
CA MET A 9 5.01 11.40 -11.48
C MET A 9 6.22 11.89 -12.29
N LYS A 10 7.25 12.35 -11.58
CA LYS A 10 8.57 12.70 -12.13
C LYS A 10 9.64 11.92 -11.37
N TRP A 11 10.81 11.69 -11.98
CA TRP A 11 11.93 10.98 -11.34
C TRP A 11 12.30 11.57 -9.97
N GLY A 12 12.42 12.89 -9.87
CA GLY A 12 12.70 13.57 -8.60
C GLY A 12 11.60 13.37 -7.56
N LEU A 13 10.34 13.19 -7.98
CA LEU A 13 9.22 12.91 -7.09
C LEU A 13 9.25 11.47 -6.58
N ILE A 14 9.66 10.51 -7.41
CA ILE A 14 9.79 9.11 -6.98
C ILE A 14 10.87 9.00 -5.91
N LEU A 15 12.03 9.61 -6.14
CA LEU A 15 13.14 9.65 -5.18
C LEU A 15 12.78 10.43 -3.91
N GLY A 16 12.04 11.53 -4.06
CA GLY A 16 11.57 12.40 -2.99
C GLY A 16 10.18 12.10 -2.47
N CYS A 17 9.62 10.90 -2.69
CA CYS A 17 8.19 10.64 -2.44
C CYS A 17 7.79 10.85 -0.97
N ASN A 18 8.71 10.62 -0.03
CA ASN A 18 8.54 10.86 1.40
C ASN A 18 8.43 12.36 1.79
N LEU A 19 8.83 13.28 0.91
CA LEU A 19 8.80 14.73 1.13
C LEU A 19 7.52 15.38 0.62
N VAL A 20 6.67 14.62 -0.11
CA VAL A 20 5.45 15.15 -0.71
C VAL A 20 4.43 15.47 0.37
N LYS A 21 3.97 16.72 0.35
CA LYS A 21 2.98 17.24 1.29
C LYS A 21 1.65 17.44 0.56
N PHE A 22 0.62 16.74 1.00
CA PHE A 22 -0.74 16.93 0.51
C PHE A 22 -1.46 17.94 1.39
N LYS A 23 -2.26 18.81 0.76
CA LYS A 23 -3.11 19.78 1.44
C LYS A 23 -4.57 19.40 1.22
N SER A 24 -5.35 19.44 2.29
CA SER A 24 -6.80 19.31 2.25
C SER A 24 -7.43 20.53 1.57
N THR A 25 -8.69 20.43 1.16
CA THR A 25 -9.49 21.56 0.63
C THR A 25 -9.53 22.76 1.60
N LYS A 26 -9.34 22.52 2.90
CA LYS A 26 -9.22 23.57 3.95
C LYS A 26 -7.80 24.12 4.13
N GLY A 27 -6.84 23.75 3.28
CA GLY A 27 -5.44 24.18 3.35
C GLY A 27 -4.57 23.45 4.39
N LEU A 28 -5.16 22.59 5.23
CA LEU A 28 -4.45 21.82 6.25
C LEU A 28 -3.60 20.71 5.63
N LEU A 29 -2.41 20.49 6.18
CA LEU A 29 -1.52 19.39 5.78
C LEU A 29 -2.11 18.04 6.18
N VAL A 30 -2.27 17.16 5.21
CA VAL A 30 -2.80 15.81 5.41
C VAL A 30 -1.62 14.83 5.42
N ARG A 31 -1.05 14.60 6.60
CA ARG A 31 0.18 13.82 6.77
C ARG A 31 -0.03 12.35 6.41
N GLU A 32 -1.20 11.83 6.69
CA GLU A 32 -1.65 10.47 6.40
C GLU A 32 -1.69 10.20 4.88
N GLN A 33 -2.13 11.16 4.07
CA GLN A 33 -2.10 11.03 2.60
C GLN A 33 -0.68 11.03 2.05
N GLY A 34 0.20 11.89 2.57
CA GLY A 34 1.61 11.92 2.19
C GLY A 34 2.34 10.62 2.54
N ARG A 35 2.03 10.07 3.72
CA ARG A 35 2.54 8.76 4.14
C ARG A 35 2.04 7.64 3.22
N LEU A 36 0.74 7.59 2.95
CA LEU A 36 0.16 6.59 2.06
C LEU A 36 0.79 6.68 0.67
N PHE A 37 0.94 7.88 0.12
CA PHE A 37 1.63 8.13 -1.15
C PHE A 37 3.02 7.53 -1.17
N ALA A 38 3.83 7.87 -0.17
CA ALA A 38 5.21 7.44 -0.10
C ALA A 38 5.33 5.92 0.00
N ILE A 39 4.43 5.27 0.76
CA ILE A 39 4.34 3.81 0.84
C ILE A 39 4.04 3.23 -0.54
N LEU A 40 2.97 3.68 -1.21
CA LEU A 40 2.58 3.16 -2.51
C LEU A 40 3.68 3.39 -3.56
N VAL A 41 4.21 4.60 -3.69
CA VAL A 41 5.28 4.91 -4.66
C VAL A 41 6.52 4.05 -4.41
N SER A 42 6.91 3.86 -3.15
CA SER A 42 8.07 3.03 -2.80
C SER A 42 7.86 1.55 -3.15
N ILE A 43 6.67 1.03 -2.90
CA ILE A 43 6.30 -0.34 -3.30
C ILE A 43 6.34 -0.44 -4.83
N ALA A 44 5.87 0.59 -5.56
CA ALA A 44 5.71 0.53 -7.01
C ALA A 44 7.06 0.53 -7.68
N TRP A 45 7.93 1.43 -7.22
CA TRP A 45 9.32 1.49 -7.63
C TRP A 45 10.04 0.15 -7.38
N ARG A 46 9.88 -0.43 -6.19
CA ARG A 46 10.49 -1.73 -5.86
C ARG A 46 9.98 -2.85 -6.76
N LEU A 47 8.69 -2.89 -7.05
CA LEU A 47 8.11 -3.89 -7.95
C LEU A 47 8.66 -3.75 -9.37
N ILE A 48 8.67 -2.53 -9.92
CA ILE A 48 9.23 -2.24 -11.25
C ILE A 48 10.71 -2.63 -11.32
N TRP A 49 11.48 -2.29 -10.28
CA TRP A 49 12.89 -2.66 -10.19
C TRP A 49 13.07 -4.18 -10.20
N ASN A 50 12.30 -4.91 -9.38
CA ASN A 50 12.36 -6.36 -9.34
C ASN A 50 11.98 -7.00 -10.69
N LEU A 51 10.96 -6.50 -11.37
CA LEU A 51 10.57 -6.98 -12.70
C LEU A 51 11.67 -6.73 -13.73
N ARG A 52 12.34 -5.57 -13.68
CA ARG A 52 13.49 -5.27 -14.53
C ARG A 52 14.65 -6.23 -14.29
N VAL A 53 15.02 -6.44 -13.02
CA VAL A 53 16.10 -7.37 -12.66
C VAL A 53 15.75 -8.80 -13.08
N ALA A 54 14.51 -9.25 -12.86
CA ALA A 54 14.06 -10.57 -13.29
C ALA A 54 14.15 -10.76 -14.81
N ARG A 55 13.78 -9.73 -15.59
CA ARG A 55 13.92 -9.76 -17.05
C ARG A 55 15.38 -9.83 -17.50
N VAL A 56 16.27 -9.06 -16.87
CA VAL A 56 17.70 -9.01 -17.23
C VAL A 56 18.44 -10.30 -16.84
N ILE A 57 18.17 -10.85 -15.66
CA ILE A 57 18.96 -11.98 -15.10
C ILE A 57 18.37 -13.35 -15.43
N ARG A 58 17.04 -13.51 -15.43
CA ARG A 58 16.41 -14.83 -15.60
C ARG A 58 16.05 -15.12 -17.04
N ASN A 59 15.19 -14.30 -17.66
CA ASN A 59 14.65 -14.56 -19.00
C ASN A 59 14.21 -13.25 -19.67
N PRO A 60 14.92 -12.78 -20.72
CA PRO A 60 14.58 -11.55 -21.44
C PRO A 60 13.20 -11.57 -22.11
N ASP A 61 12.75 -12.76 -22.51
CA ASP A 61 11.57 -13.01 -23.35
C ASP A 61 10.35 -13.54 -22.58
N MET A 62 10.41 -13.58 -21.25
CA MET A 62 9.26 -14.03 -20.46
C MET A 62 8.10 -13.02 -20.60
N PRO A 63 6.90 -13.46 -21.02
CA PRO A 63 5.74 -12.57 -21.09
C PRO A 63 5.34 -12.14 -19.68
N LEU A 64 5.17 -10.82 -19.51
CA LEU A 64 4.68 -10.23 -18.28
C LEU A 64 3.17 -10.50 -18.17
N ASN A 65 2.77 -11.32 -17.20
CA ASN A 65 1.37 -11.53 -16.88
C ASN A 65 0.88 -10.39 -15.97
N GLU A 66 -0.03 -9.57 -16.49
CA GLU A 66 -0.60 -8.42 -15.77
C GLU A 66 -1.27 -8.82 -14.46
N ASP A 67 -2.02 -9.92 -14.43
CA ASP A 67 -2.71 -10.39 -13.23
C ASP A 67 -1.72 -10.89 -12.17
N ALA A 68 -0.64 -11.55 -12.60
CA ALA A 68 0.42 -11.95 -11.68
C ALA A 68 1.13 -10.72 -11.06
N ILE A 69 1.39 -9.69 -11.87
CA ILE A 69 1.99 -8.43 -11.40
C ILE A 69 1.03 -7.71 -10.44
N HIS A 70 -0.26 -7.66 -10.77
CA HIS A 70 -1.29 -7.08 -9.93
C HIS A 70 -1.39 -7.80 -8.58
N ASN A 71 -1.43 -9.13 -8.58
CA ASN A 71 -1.48 -9.93 -7.35
C ASN A 71 -0.21 -9.76 -6.52
N GLN A 72 0.96 -9.66 -7.15
CA GLN A 72 2.21 -9.36 -6.47
C GLN A 72 2.22 -7.95 -5.86
N TRP A 73 1.72 -6.96 -6.59
CA TRP A 73 1.53 -5.60 -6.09
C TRP A 73 0.66 -5.59 -4.83
N LEU A 74 -0.52 -6.20 -4.89
CA LEU A 74 -1.44 -6.29 -3.76
C LEU A 74 -0.83 -7.02 -2.57
N LYS A 75 -0.10 -8.12 -2.80
CA LYS A 75 0.65 -8.82 -1.75
C LYS A 75 1.63 -7.90 -1.03
N MET A 76 2.35 -7.04 -1.76
CA MET A 76 3.28 -6.09 -1.16
C MET A 76 2.58 -4.97 -0.37
N VAL A 77 1.45 -4.46 -0.88
CA VAL A 77 0.61 -3.48 -0.18
C VAL A 77 0.06 -4.07 1.13
N ASN A 78 -0.50 -5.28 1.07
CA ASN A 78 -1.02 -5.99 2.23
C ASN A 78 0.09 -6.28 3.26
N ALA A 79 1.31 -6.61 2.81
CA ALA A 79 2.46 -6.77 3.70
C ALA A 79 2.89 -5.46 4.37
N ALA A 80 2.76 -4.32 3.69
CA ALA A 80 3.03 -3.01 4.29
C ALA A 80 1.99 -2.65 5.38
N LEU A 81 0.71 -2.91 5.11
CA LEU A 81 -0.38 -2.78 6.08
C LEU A 81 -0.12 -3.63 7.34
N GLN A 82 0.24 -4.90 7.17
CA GLN A 82 0.56 -5.77 8.30
C GLN A 82 1.80 -5.30 9.08
N ARG A 83 2.83 -4.78 8.39
CA ARG A 83 4.00 -4.20 9.05
C ARG A 83 3.60 -3.00 9.92
N ASP A 84 2.80 -2.08 9.39
CA ASP A 84 2.32 -0.91 10.12
C ASP A 84 1.49 -1.31 11.37
N ARG A 85 0.65 -2.33 11.22
CA ARG A 85 -0.10 -2.93 12.34
C ARG A 85 0.83 -3.45 13.44
N ILE A 86 1.84 -4.25 13.08
CA ILE A 86 2.80 -4.81 14.05
C ILE A 86 3.56 -3.68 14.77
N LEU A 87 4.02 -2.69 14.04
CA LEU A 87 4.77 -1.54 14.58
C LEU A 87 3.94 -0.66 15.52
N THR A 88 2.62 -0.84 15.57
CA THR A 88 1.73 -0.13 16.50
C THR A 88 1.74 -0.73 17.92
N ASN A 89 2.33 -1.92 18.10
CA ASN A 89 2.38 -2.60 19.39
C ASN A 89 3.32 -1.89 20.39
N LYS A 90 2.74 -1.08 21.27
CA LYS A 90 3.46 -0.36 22.34
C LYS A 90 4.16 -1.28 23.34
N ALA A 91 3.62 -2.48 23.61
CA ALA A 91 4.27 -3.42 24.53
C ALA A 91 5.59 -3.94 23.95
N ARG A 92 5.69 -4.08 22.63
CA ARG A 92 6.89 -4.56 21.94
C ARG A 92 7.87 -3.44 21.58
N PHE A 93 7.37 -2.28 21.19
CA PHE A 93 8.19 -1.20 20.61
C PHE A 93 8.29 0.07 21.49
N GLY A 94 7.60 0.10 22.64
CA GLY A 94 7.68 1.21 23.60
C GLY A 94 7.39 2.57 22.96
N THR A 95 8.32 3.51 23.13
CA THR A 95 8.25 4.88 22.57
C THR A 95 8.46 4.95 21.06
N LEU A 96 9.02 3.90 20.45
CA LEU A 96 9.22 3.78 19.00
C LEU A 96 7.99 3.20 18.29
N ALA A 97 6.95 2.82 19.04
CA ALA A 97 5.72 2.31 18.46
C ALA A 97 5.02 3.38 17.62
N LEU A 98 4.49 2.97 16.47
CA LEU A 98 3.64 3.83 15.66
C LEU A 98 2.35 4.17 16.41
N ASN A 99 1.89 5.41 16.25
CA ASN A 99 0.59 5.81 16.76
C ASN A 99 -0.51 5.10 15.96
N LYS A 100 -1.41 4.41 16.66
CA LYS A 100 -2.60 3.73 16.12
C LYS A 100 -3.38 4.63 15.17
N GLN A 101 -3.67 5.86 15.60
CA GLN A 101 -4.49 6.79 14.82
C GLN A 101 -3.84 7.13 13.48
N THR A 102 -2.50 7.24 13.45
CA THR A 102 -1.77 7.47 12.21
C THR A 102 -1.97 6.31 11.23
N VAL A 103 -1.92 5.06 11.72
CA VAL A 103 -2.11 3.86 10.88
C VAL A 103 -3.56 3.78 10.40
N LEU A 104 -4.55 3.95 11.28
CA LEU A 104 -5.98 3.97 10.93
C LEU A 104 -6.26 5.02 9.84
N ASN A 105 -5.79 6.26 10.03
CA ASN A 105 -6.03 7.34 9.08
C ASN A 105 -5.33 7.10 7.73
N THR A 106 -4.13 6.50 7.74
CA THR A 106 -3.34 6.21 6.52
C THR A 106 -4.02 5.17 5.65
N TRP A 107 -4.59 4.12 6.26
CA TRP A 107 -5.12 2.96 5.54
C TRP A 107 -6.64 2.96 5.37
N SER A 108 -7.36 3.82 6.09
CA SER A 108 -8.81 3.99 5.89
C SER A 108 -9.11 4.48 4.45
N GLY A 109 -10.22 4.04 3.89
CA GLY A 109 -10.65 4.25 2.51
C GLY A 109 -10.00 3.31 1.49
N LEU A 110 -9.16 2.36 1.93
CA LEU A 110 -8.47 1.38 1.09
C LEU A 110 -8.74 -0.08 1.49
N LEU A 111 -9.41 -0.30 2.63
CA LEU A 111 -9.68 -1.64 3.13
C LEU A 111 -10.91 -2.22 2.44
N MET A 112 -10.90 -3.52 2.23
CA MET A 112 -12.07 -4.20 1.73
C MET A 112 -13.09 -4.36 2.86
N ASP A 113 -14.37 -4.18 2.55
CA ASP A 113 -15.48 -4.27 3.50
C ASP A 113 -15.28 -3.35 4.73
N GLU A 114 -14.74 -2.15 4.53
CA GLU A 114 -14.41 -1.20 5.61
C GLU A 114 -15.62 -0.84 6.48
N ASP A 115 -16.82 -0.77 5.89
CA ASP A 115 -18.06 -0.49 6.63
C ASP A 115 -18.41 -1.58 7.66
N SER A 116 -17.85 -2.78 7.50
CA SER A 116 -18.00 -3.91 8.44
C SER A 116 -16.92 -3.97 9.51
N LEU A 117 -15.87 -3.13 9.39
CA LEU A 117 -14.77 -3.10 10.34
C LEU A 117 -15.07 -2.15 11.50
N PRO A 118 -14.66 -2.49 12.73
CA PRO A 118 -14.72 -1.55 13.85
C PRO A 118 -13.72 -0.41 13.66
N ASP A 119 -14.01 0.75 14.28
CA ASP A 119 -13.18 1.96 14.19
C ASP A 119 -11.69 1.72 14.53
N ASP A 120 -11.39 0.85 15.53
CA ASP A 120 -10.02 0.37 15.83
C ASP A 120 -9.81 -1.07 15.32
N TRP A 121 -9.72 -1.23 14.00
CA TRP A 121 -9.50 -2.54 13.38
C TRP A 121 -8.09 -3.13 13.58
N ILE A 122 -7.15 -2.37 14.16
CA ILE A 122 -5.76 -2.81 14.35
C ILE A 122 -5.68 -4.07 15.23
N PHE A 123 -6.60 -4.26 16.17
CA PHE A 123 -6.58 -5.39 17.12
C PHE A 123 -7.69 -6.41 16.89
N THR A 124 -8.48 -6.25 15.84
CA THR A 124 -9.56 -7.20 15.54
C THR A 124 -8.98 -8.60 15.33
N LYS A 125 -9.51 -9.57 16.08
CA LYS A 125 -9.22 -10.99 15.92
C LYS A 125 -9.98 -11.51 14.69
N GLY A 126 -9.41 -11.27 13.51
CA GLY A 126 -9.95 -11.69 12.22
C GLY A 126 -8.92 -11.45 11.11
N VAL A 127 -9.05 -12.18 9.99
CA VAL A 127 -8.24 -11.93 8.80
C VAL A 127 -8.71 -10.59 8.23
N LEU A 128 -7.94 -9.53 8.47
CA LEU A 128 -8.15 -8.27 7.79
C LEU A 128 -7.90 -8.56 6.31
N VAL A 129 -8.98 -8.68 5.54
CA VAL A 129 -8.90 -8.92 4.11
C VAL A 129 -8.33 -7.62 3.55
N GLY A 130 -7.04 -7.66 3.21
CA GLY A 130 -6.43 -6.57 2.50
C GLY A 130 -7.08 -6.41 1.13
N ILE A 131 -6.40 -5.77 0.19
CA ILE A 131 -6.97 -5.61 -1.15
C ILE A 131 -6.99 -6.98 -1.85
N ARG A 132 -8.16 -7.40 -2.35
CA ARG A 132 -8.36 -8.72 -2.98
C ARG A 132 -7.53 -8.86 -4.26
N PRO A 133 -6.69 -9.91 -4.38
CA PRO A 133 -6.10 -10.33 -5.64
C PRO A 133 -7.18 -10.66 -6.67
N LYS A 134 -6.84 -10.56 -7.96
CA LYS A 134 -7.67 -11.13 -9.02
C LYS A 134 -7.50 -12.65 -9.02
N ASP A 135 -8.61 -13.38 -9.09
CA ASP A 135 -8.61 -14.83 -9.18
C ASP A 135 -7.99 -15.28 -10.50
N ALA A 136 -7.02 -16.19 -10.44
CA ALA A 136 -6.35 -16.73 -11.63
C ALA A 136 -7.18 -17.79 -12.38
N THR A 137 -8.50 -17.85 -12.18
CA THR A 137 -9.38 -18.87 -12.76
C THR A 137 -10.64 -18.24 -13.36
N ALA A 138 -10.51 -17.77 -14.59
CA ALA A 138 -11.64 -17.62 -15.51
C ALA A 138 -11.24 -18.11 -16.92
N ASN A 139 -10.57 -19.28 -16.99
CA ASN A 139 -10.41 -20.03 -18.24
C ASN A 139 -10.26 -21.52 -17.89
N GLY A 140 -11.39 -22.23 -17.93
CA GLY A 140 -11.43 -23.67 -17.72
C GLY A 140 -12.81 -24.18 -17.37
N ILE A 141 -13.74 -24.13 -18.32
CA ILE A 141 -14.72 -25.21 -18.56
C ILE A 141 -15.36 -25.00 -19.94
N GLY A 142 -15.05 -25.94 -20.83
CA GLY A 142 -15.60 -26.18 -22.16
C GLY A 142 -15.05 -27.52 -22.62
#